data_AF-A0A318IKZ6-F1
#
_entry.id   AF-A0A318IKZ6-F1
#
_cell.length_a   1.000
_cell.length_b   1.000
_cell.length_c   1.000
_cell.angle_alpha   90.00
_cell.angle_beta   90.00
_cell.angle_gamma   90.00
#
_symmetry.space_group_name_H-M   'P 1'
#
loop_
_entity.id
_entity.type
_entity.pdbx_description
1 polymer ?
#
loop_
_entity_poly.entity_id
_entity_poly.type
_entity_poly.pdbx_seq_one_letter_code
_entity_poly.pdbx_strand_id
1 'polypeptide(L)' 'MNQDRLFASLAALARDLSISDDALRRMLDDEIATLTKDARVHDYLRIFAIRRLRQRMRSLNAAGGYPERPKPGR' A
#
# COMPACT_ATOMS: atom_id res chain seq x y z
N MET A 1 -3.51 11.79 -1.67
CA MET A 1 -3.89 12.11 -3.07
C MET A 1 -4.37 10.92 -3.90
N ASN A 2 -3.76 9.72 -3.89
CA ASN A 2 -4.34 8.56 -4.62
C ASN A 2 -5.33 7.73 -3.78
N GLN A 3 -5.08 7.57 -2.47
CA GLN A 3 -6.00 6.84 -1.58
C GLN A 3 -7.36 7.53 -1.45
N ASP A 4 -7.36 8.86 -1.34
CA ASP A 4 -8.59 9.66 -1.27
C ASP A 4 -9.45 9.48 -2.53
N ARG A 5 -8.81 9.32 -3.69
CA ARG A 5 -9.50 9.11 -4.98
C ARG A 5 -10.08 7.70 -5.12
N LEU A 6 -9.37 6.68 -4.63
CA LEU A 6 -9.86 5.29 -4.61
C LEU A 6 -11.07 5.16 -3.68
N PHE A 7 -10.99 5.75 -2.48
CA PHE A 7 -12.10 5.73 -1.54
C PHE A 7 -13.30 6.53 -2.06
N ALA A 8 -13.07 7.68 -2.69
CA ALA A 8 -14.15 8.45 -3.32
C ALA A 8 -14.84 7.68 -4.46
N SER A 9 -14.09 6.94 -5.28
CA SER A 9 -14.66 6.09 -6.33
C SER A 9 -15.50 4.95 -5.76
N LEU A 10 -15.05 4.34 -4.66
CA LEU A 10 -15.78 3.29 -3.97
C LEU A 10 -17.05 3.83 -3.30
N ALA A 11 -16.97 5.01 -2.67
CA ALA A 11 -18.10 5.67 -2.05
C ALA A 11 -19.18 6.10 -3.06
N ALA A 12 -18.78 6.52 -4.26
CA ALA A 12 -19.72 6.82 -5.34
C ALA A 12 -20.52 5.57 -5.74
N LEU A 13 -19.83 4.44 -5.96
CA LEU A 13 -20.47 3.17 -6.29
C LEU A 13 -21.38 2.65 -5.16
N ALA A 14 -20.98 2.83 -3.90
CA ALA A 14 -21.81 2.48 -2.75
C ALA A 14 -23.13 3.28 -2.73
N ARG A 15 -23.09 4.57 -3.07
CA ARG A 15 -24.30 5.41 -3.17
C ARG A 15 -25.23 4.94 -4.28
N ASP A 16 -24.69 4.59 -5.44
CA ASP A 16 -25.49 4.05 -6.56
C ASP A 16 -26.19 2.74 -6.16
N LEU A 17 -25.57 1.96 -5.29
CA LEU A 17 -26.11 0.72 -4.73
C LEU A 17 -26.96 0.92 -3.46
N SER A 18 -27.21 2.17 -3.04
CA SER A 18 -27.91 2.51 -1.79
C SER A 18 -27.29 1.86 -0.53
N ILE A 19 -25.99 1.65 -0.55
CA ILE A 19 -25.21 1.16 0.60
C ILE A 19 -24.85 2.36 1.48
N SER A 20 -25.15 2.28 2.78
CA SER A 20 -24.78 3.32 3.74
C SER A 20 -23.28 3.36 4.00
N ASP A 21 -22.75 4.50 4.43
CA ASP A 21 -21.32 4.66 4.73
C ASP A 21 -20.84 3.66 5.81
N ASP A 22 -21.68 3.39 6.82
CA ASP A 22 -21.39 2.40 7.86
C ASP A 22 -21.34 0.96 7.31
N ALA A 23 -22.26 0.63 6.40
CA ALA A 23 -22.26 -0.67 5.73
C ALA A 23 -21.04 -0.81 4.82
N LEU A 24 -20.68 0.23 4.07
CA LEU A 24 -19.50 0.26 3.22
C LEU A 24 -18.22 0.04 4.03
N ARG A 25 -18.11 0.67 5.21
CA ARG A 25 -16.96 0.52 6.09
C ARG A 25 -16.83 -0.92 6.61
N ARG A 26 -17.94 -1.54 7.03
CA ARG A 26 -17.97 -2.95 7.45
C ARG A 26 -17.56 -3.88 6.32
N MET A 27 -18.10 -3.68 5.11
CA MET A 27 -17.72 -4.48 3.93
C MET A 27 -16.22 -4.37 3.64
N LEU A 28 -15.64 -3.18 3.78
CA LEU A 28 -14.20 -2.99 3.59
C LEU A 28 -13.38 -3.70 4.67
N ASP A 29 -13.82 -3.63 5.94
CA ASP A 29 -13.15 -4.32 7.05
C ASP A 29 -13.21 -5.85 6.88
N ASP A 30 -14.35 -6.38 6.44
CA ASP A 30 -14.54 -7.81 6.15
C ASP A 30 -13.66 -8.29 4.98
N GLU A 31 -13.54 -7.46 3.93
CA GLU A 31 -12.67 -7.75 2.79
C GLU A 31 -11.19 -7.77 3.22
N ILE A 32 -10.77 -6.80 4.05
CA ILE A 32 -9.41 -6.78 4.63
C ILE A 32 -9.19 -8.03 5.48
N ALA A 33 -10.13 -8.38 6.36
CA ALA A 33 -10.02 -9.56 7.22
C ALA A 33 -9.86 -10.83 6.38
N THR A 34 -10.65 -10.98 5.32
CA THR A 34 -10.57 -12.10 4.37
C THR A 34 -9.20 -12.18 3.70
N LEU A 35 -8.68 -11.06 3.19
CA LEU A 35 -7.37 -11.01 2.55
C LEU A 35 -6.23 -11.32 3.52
N THR A 36 -6.38 -10.99 4.80
CA THR A 36 -5.36 -11.26 5.83
C THR A 36 -5.43 -12.66 6.45
N LYS A 37 -6.50 -13.42 6.19
CA LYS A 37 -6.77 -14.71 6.84
C LYS A 37 -5.71 -15.77 6.52
N ASP A 38 -5.31 -15.86 5.26
CA ASP A 38 -4.35 -16.87 4.79
C ASP A 38 -3.00 -16.27 4.35
N ALA A 39 -2.95 -14.95 4.18
CA ALA A 39 -1.74 -14.24 3.77
C ALA A 39 -1.10 -13.53 4.96
N ARG A 40 0.20 -13.74 5.15
CA ARG A 40 0.95 -13.00 6.16
C ARG A 40 0.95 -11.53 5.73
N VAL A 41 0.42 -10.64 6.55
CA VAL A 41 0.47 -9.16 6.35
C VAL A 41 1.85 -8.69 5.86
N HIS A 42 2.91 -9.38 6.30
CA HIS A 42 4.29 -9.20 5.87
C HIS A 42 4.52 -9.31 4.34
N ASP A 43 3.82 -10.20 3.63
CA ASP A 43 3.98 -10.39 2.19
C ASP A 43 3.41 -9.20 1.39
N TYR A 44 2.29 -8.65 1.82
CA TYR A 44 1.75 -7.41 1.24
C TYR A 44 2.64 -6.21 1.55
N LEU A 45 3.12 -6.08 2.79
CA LEU A 45 4.06 -5.03 3.19
C LEU A 45 5.37 -5.10 2.39
N ARG A 46 5.83 -6.30 2.03
CA ARG A 46 7.04 -6.49 1.22
C ARG A 46 6.91 -5.84 -0.16
N ILE A 47 5.76 -5.92 -0.81
CA ILE A 47 5.51 -5.26 -2.11
C ILE A 47 5.60 -3.74 -1.97
N PHE A 48 4.96 -3.17 -0.94
CA PHE A 48 5.04 -1.74 -0.65
C PHE A 48 6.48 -1.30 -0.33
N ALA A 49 7.20 -2.09 0.47
CA ALA A 49 8.60 -1.84 0.82
C ALA A 49 9.50 -1.85 -0.41
N ILE A 50 9.35 -2.83 -1.31
CA ILE A 50 10.10 -2.89 -2.58
C ILE A 50 9.84 -1.66 -3.44
N ARG A 51 8.56 -1.28 -3.61
CA ARG A 51 8.19 -0.10 -4.41
C ARG A 51 8.79 1.19 -3.84
N ARG A 52 8.68 1.38 -2.53
CA ARG A 52 9.25 2.55 -1.83
C ARG A 52 10.78 2.56 -1.88
N LEU A 53 11.40 1.39 -1.71
CA LEU A 53 12.85 1.25 -1.82
C LEU A 53 13.33 1.58 -3.23
N ARG A 54 12.69 1.06 -4.28
CA ARG A 54 13.01 1.38 -5.68
C ARG A 54 12.90 2.89 -5.97
N GLN A 55 11.91 3.56 -5.40
CA GLN A 55 11.78 5.01 -5.55
C GLN A 55 12.94 5.76 -4.87
N ARG A 56 13.27 5.41 -3.61
CA ARG A 56 14.42 5.98 -2.90
C ARG A 56 15.72 5.76 -3.66
N MET A 57 15.92 4.54 -4.15
CA MET A 57 17.03 4.11 -4.99
C MET A 57 17.20 5.00 -6.24
N ARG A 58 16.10 5.29 -6.95
CA ARG A 58 16.12 6.20 -8.10
C ARG A 58 16.46 7.64 -7.72
N SER A 59 15.92 8.14 -6.62
CA SER A 59 16.21 9.49 -6.13
C SER A 59 17.68 9.63 -5.72
N LEU A 60 18.26 8.63 -5.06
CA LEU A 60 19.68 8.58 -4.70
C LEU A 60 20.59 8.51 -5.93
N ASN A 61 20.21 7.69 -6.92
CA ASN A 61 20.93 7.63 -8.20
C ASN A 61 20.91 8.97 -8.94
N ALA A 62 19.76 9.64 -8.97
CA ALA A 62 19.63 10.98 -9.57
C ALA A 62 20.40 12.07 -8.82
N ALA A 63 20.66 11.88 -7.52
CA ALA A 63 21.46 12.77 -6.69
C ALA A 63 22.97 12.45 -6.69
N GLY A 64 23.43 11.52 -7.54
CA GLY A 64 24.86 11.26 -7.73
C GLY A 64 25.51 10.28 -6.76
N GLY A 65 24.76 9.43 -6.03
CA GLY A 65 25.41 8.37 -5.26
C GLY A 65 24.50 7.43 -4.48
N TYR A 66 24.85 6.15 -4.49
CA TYR A 66 24.62 5.26 -3.34
C TYR A 66 25.83 5.37 -2.42
N PRO A 67 25.66 5.48 -1.09
CA PRO A 67 26.74 5.11 -0.20
C PRO A 67 27.03 3.62 -0.43
N GLU A 68 28.25 3.29 -0.83
CA GLU A 68 28.74 1.92 -0.89
C GLU A 68 28.36 1.18 0.40
N ARG A 69 27.89 -0.07 0.28
CA ARG A 69 27.74 -0.95 1.44
C ARG A 69 29.06 -0.94 2.22
N PRO A 70 29.05 -0.73 3.55
CA PRO A 70 30.28 -0.88 4.33
C PRO A 70 30.82 -2.29 4.07
N LYS A 71 32.09 -2.36 3.64
CA LYS A 71 32.80 -3.63 3.47
C LYS A 71 32.74 -4.38 4.79
N PRO A 72 32.36 -5.67 4.82
CA PRO A 72 32.49 -6.44 6.05
C PRO A 72 33.96 -6.42 6.45
N GLY A 73 34.23 -5.95 7.67
CA GLY A 73 35.57 -5.87 8.22
C GLY A 73 36.27 -7.23 8.14
N ARG A 74 37.53 -7.20 7.73
CA ARG A 74 38.44 -8.34 7.82
C ARG A 74 38.79 -8.63 9.27
#